data_AF-A0A1P8YCG9-F1
#
_entry.id   AF-A0A1P8YCG9-F1
#
_cell.length_a   1.000
_cell.length_b   1.000
_cell.length_c   1.000
_cell.angle_alpha   90.00
_cell.angle_beta   90.00
_cell.angle_gamma   90.00
#
_symmetry.space_group_name_H-M   'P 1'
#
loop_
_entity.id
_entity.type
_entity.pdbx_description
1 polymer ?
#
loop_
_entity_poly.entity_id
_entity_poly.type
_entity_poly.pdbx_seq_one_letter_code
_entity_poly.pdbx_strand_id
1 'polypeptide(L)'
;MTIFAPDLQGASRAMAVLAAGAPGRAWPADVRLAAPPRPRVAVPRELPGLDAEWAAAFGAAVRALAESGAEIVEIDLDPFLAAARLLYDGALVAERYAAVGEFVDSRPDAVDPTVRAIISPAGELEAHRLIADRNRLTQLRATAMTRLEGIDALMVPTAPEHPTIVDVAADPIGVNSRMGTYTNFCNLFDLCAVAVPAGTAGPAHFGVTVLARAFEDAVAADIAGMVSGCVAEGWSAAAAPSVELAVFGAHLLGQPLEHQLTSLGARWLGPVWTAPTYRLTALDTVPRKPGLIRVADGGVSIAGEKWLLSPAALGRFLAELPTPMQLGAVEFDDGSWGTGFGCDHAASARGRDISEYGGWKAALAAGALA
;
A
#
# COMPACT_ATOMS: atom_id res chain seq x y z
N MET A 1 0.40 15.99 -2.15
CA MET A 1 -1.01 16.41 -2.10
C MET A 1 -1.69 15.57 -1.05
N THR A 2 -2.58 16.14 -0.23
CA THR A 2 -3.24 15.44 0.88
C THR A 2 -4.74 15.59 0.77
N ILE A 3 -5.48 14.55 1.16
CA ILE A 3 -6.95 14.53 1.15
C ILE A 3 -7.43 14.20 2.56
N PHE A 4 -8.45 14.91 3.02
CA PHE A 4 -9.21 14.56 4.21
C PHE A 4 -10.59 14.09 3.78
N ALA A 5 -11.03 12.96 4.31
CA ALA A 5 -12.34 12.38 4.04
C ALA A 5 -12.87 11.69 5.31
N PRO A 6 -14.19 11.51 5.44
CA PRO A 6 -14.78 10.79 6.57
C PRO A 6 -14.46 9.29 6.57
N ASP A 7 -14.10 8.72 5.43
CA ASP A 7 -13.77 7.30 5.25
C ASP A 7 -12.71 7.10 4.14
N LEU A 8 -12.13 5.89 4.10
CA LEU A 8 -11.09 5.54 3.14
C LEU A 8 -11.62 5.49 1.70
N GLN A 9 -12.89 5.13 1.50
CA GLN A 9 -13.49 5.05 0.16
C GLN A 9 -13.61 6.44 -0.48
N GLY A 10 -14.03 7.45 0.29
CA GLY A 10 -14.11 8.84 -0.12
C GLY A 10 -12.73 9.42 -0.41
N ALA A 11 -11.73 9.14 0.45
CA ALA A 11 -10.34 9.52 0.22
C ALA A 11 -9.80 8.91 -1.08
N SER A 12 -10.04 7.61 -1.28
CA SER A 12 -9.60 6.87 -2.46
C SER A 12 -10.21 7.43 -3.75
N ARG A 13 -11.53 7.65 -3.78
CA ARG A 13 -12.21 8.25 -4.94
C ARG A 13 -11.65 9.63 -5.30
N ALA A 14 -11.44 10.49 -4.30
CA ALA A 14 -10.88 11.81 -4.53
C ALA A 14 -9.43 11.73 -5.05
N MET A 15 -8.63 10.80 -4.50
CA MET A 15 -7.25 10.60 -4.94
C MET A 15 -7.18 10.06 -6.36
N ALA A 16 -8.07 9.13 -6.74
CA ALA A 16 -8.14 8.60 -8.10
C ALA A 16 -8.36 9.72 -9.13
N VAL A 17 -9.24 10.67 -8.84
CA VAL A 17 -9.50 11.84 -9.71
C VAL A 17 -8.28 12.75 -9.79
N LEU A 18 -7.61 13.02 -8.67
CA LEU A 18 -6.45 13.92 -8.63
C LEU A 18 -5.19 13.29 -9.26
N ALA A 19 -5.05 11.97 -9.15
CA ALA A 19 -3.92 11.25 -9.71
C ALA A 19 -4.08 10.95 -11.21
N ALA A 20 -5.32 10.85 -11.71
CA ALA A 20 -5.59 10.64 -13.11
C ALA A 20 -5.00 11.77 -13.97
N GLY A 21 -3.95 11.44 -14.75
CA GLY A 21 -3.28 12.41 -15.62
C GLY A 21 -2.39 13.42 -14.88
N ALA A 22 -2.07 13.19 -13.61
CA ALA A 22 -1.13 14.03 -12.87
C ALA A 22 0.25 14.02 -13.54
N PRO A 23 0.82 15.17 -13.93
CA PRO A 23 2.13 15.23 -14.56
C PRO A 23 3.25 14.98 -13.54
N GLY A 24 4.41 14.52 -14.03
CA GLY A 24 5.67 14.68 -13.29
C GLY A 24 6.14 13.50 -12.44
N ARG A 25 5.41 12.37 -12.38
CA ARG A 25 5.91 11.15 -11.75
C ARG A 25 5.45 9.89 -12.46
N ALA A 26 6.38 9.19 -13.13
CA ALA A 26 6.09 7.91 -13.77
C ALA A 26 5.97 6.81 -12.71
N TRP A 27 4.93 5.99 -12.81
CA TRP A 27 4.74 4.84 -11.94
C TRP A 27 5.71 3.70 -12.30
N PRO A 28 6.29 3.01 -11.30
CA PRO A 28 7.11 1.83 -11.56
C PRO A 28 6.31 0.71 -12.23
N ALA A 29 6.95 -0.03 -13.14
CA ALA A 29 6.33 -1.15 -13.84
C ALA A 29 6.05 -2.36 -12.92
N ASP A 30 6.66 -2.39 -11.73
CA ASP A 30 6.52 -3.43 -10.71
C ASP A 30 5.84 -2.94 -9.43
N VAL A 31 5.04 -1.88 -9.53
CA VAL A 31 4.22 -1.39 -8.42
C VAL A 31 3.33 -2.48 -7.84
N ARG A 32 3.17 -2.47 -6.52
CA ARG A 32 2.26 -3.34 -5.79
C ARG A 32 0.89 -2.67 -5.70
N LEU A 33 -0.14 -3.40 -6.11
CA LEU A 33 -1.51 -2.90 -6.17
C LEU A 33 -2.32 -3.32 -4.93
N ALA A 34 -1.77 -4.16 -4.06
CA ALA A 34 -2.38 -4.53 -2.77
C ALA A 34 -1.32 -4.95 -1.75
N ALA A 35 -1.68 -4.85 -0.46
CA ALA A 35 -0.96 -5.51 0.62
C ALA A 35 -1.09 -7.05 0.49
N PRO A 36 -0.12 -7.85 0.96
CA PRO A 36 -0.27 -9.29 0.99
C PRO A 36 -1.29 -9.67 2.09
N PRO A 37 -1.91 -10.87 2.04
CA PRO A 37 -2.93 -11.28 3.02
C PRO A 37 -2.48 -11.26 4.49
N ARG A 38 -1.17 -11.39 4.73
CA ARG A 38 -0.53 -11.27 6.05
C ARG A 38 0.59 -10.24 5.96
N PRO A 39 0.28 -8.94 6.00
CA PRO A 39 1.29 -7.90 5.86
C PRO A 39 2.24 -7.90 7.05
N ARG A 40 3.53 -7.69 6.79
CA ARG A 40 4.54 -7.45 7.82
C ARG A 40 4.59 -5.96 8.10
N VAL A 41 4.20 -5.55 9.29
CA VAL A 41 4.07 -4.13 9.67
C VAL A 41 5.05 -3.79 10.77
N ALA A 42 5.96 -2.87 10.47
CA ALA A 42 6.87 -2.31 11.45
C ALA A 42 6.11 -1.40 12.42
N VAL A 43 6.49 -1.44 13.70
CA VAL A 43 6.05 -0.49 14.72
C VAL A 43 7.25 0.01 15.52
N PRO A 44 7.24 1.25 16.05
CA PRO A 44 8.29 1.75 16.93
C PRO A 44 8.40 0.88 18.19
N ARG A 45 9.60 0.42 18.52
CA ARG A 45 9.88 -0.22 19.83
C ARG A 45 9.77 0.79 20.96
N GLU A 46 10.27 2.00 20.73
CA GLU A 46 10.19 3.12 21.66
C GLU A 46 9.23 4.18 21.12
N LEU A 47 8.47 4.79 22.02
CA LEU A 47 7.42 5.78 21.69
C LEU A 47 7.76 7.15 22.31
N PRO A 48 8.84 7.82 21.85
CA PRO A 48 9.24 9.10 22.40
C PRO A 48 8.11 10.13 22.31
N GLY A 49 7.87 10.83 23.41
CA GLY A 49 6.86 11.88 23.51
C GLY A 49 5.43 11.39 23.78
N LEU A 50 5.16 10.08 23.81
CA LEU A 50 3.86 9.57 24.24
C LEU A 50 3.86 9.36 25.76
N ASP A 51 2.79 9.79 26.41
CA ASP A 51 2.52 9.40 27.80
C ASP A 51 1.95 7.97 27.89
N ALA A 52 1.66 7.50 29.10
CA ALA A 52 1.16 6.16 29.34
C ALA A 52 -0.21 5.89 28.69
N GLU A 53 -1.08 6.91 28.60
CA GLU A 53 -2.43 6.78 28.03
C GLU A 53 -2.37 6.70 26.51
N TRP A 54 -1.57 7.56 25.87
CA TRP A 54 -1.31 7.52 24.43
C TRP A 54 -0.57 6.26 23.99
N ALA A 55 0.41 5.82 24.79
CA ALA A 55 1.12 4.57 24.53
C ALA A 55 0.17 3.35 24.63
N ALA A 56 -0.78 3.37 25.58
CA ALA A 56 -1.79 2.32 25.70
C ALA A 56 -2.74 2.29 24.49
N ALA A 57 -3.16 3.46 23.99
CA ALA A 57 -3.99 3.59 22.80
C ALA A 57 -3.26 3.06 21.55
N PHE A 58 -1.99 3.43 21.35
CA PHE A 58 -1.17 2.87 20.27
C PHE A 58 -1.04 1.35 20.40
N GLY A 59 -0.73 0.84 21.59
CA GLY A 59 -0.64 -0.59 21.85
C GLY A 59 -1.95 -1.35 21.57
N ALA A 60 -3.11 -0.72 21.79
CA ALA A 60 -4.40 -1.30 21.42
C ALA A 60 -4.58 -1.38 19.89
N ALA A 61 -4.20 -0.33 19.15
CA ALA A 61 -4.23 -0.34 17.69
C ALA A 61 -3.30 -1.41 17.08
N VAL A 62 -2.09 -1.57 17.65
CA VAL A 62 -1.13 -2.62 17.25
C VAL A 62 -1.71 -4.03 17.46
N ARG A 63 -2.35 -4.28 18.61
CA ARG A 63 -3.01 -5.56 18.89
C ARG A 63 -4.15 -5.85 17.91
N ALA A 64 -5.01 -4.86 17.66
CA ALA A 64 -6.12 -5.01 16.71
C ALA A 64 -5.61 -5.33 15.29
N LEU A 65 -4.52 -4.67 14.85
CA LEU A 65 -3.90 -4.96 13.55
C LEU A 65 -3.33 -6.39 13.49
N ALA A 66 -2.70 -6.87 14.57
CA ALA A 66 -2.20 -8.24 14.67
C ALA A 66 -3.35 -9.27 14.63
N GLU A 67 -4.44 -9.02 15.36
CA GLU A 67 -5.64 -9.86 15.37
C GLU A 67 -6.33 -9.92 13.99
N SER A 68 -6.23 -8.85 13.19
CA SER A 68 -6.65 -8.80 11.79
C SER A 68 -5.74 -9.57 10.83
N GLY A 69 -4.62 -10.14 11.30
CA GLY A 69 -3.76 -11.05 10.54
C GLY A 69 -2.41 -10.49 10.11
N ALA A 70 -2.04 -9.28 10.54
CA ALA A 70 -0.72 -8.71 10.29
C ALA A 70 0.37 -9.34 11.18
N GLU A 71 1.59 -9.46 10.65
CA GLU A 71 2.79 -9.78 11.44
C GLU A 71 3.42 -8.47 11.92
N ILE A 72 3.44 -8.25 13.23
CA ILE A 72 4.02 -7.04 13.83
C ILE A 72 5.52 -7.23 14.06
N VAL A 73 6.32 -6.25 13.60
CA VAL A 73 7.78 -6.25 13.75
C VAL A 73 8.21 -4.98 14.47
N GLU A 74 8.81 -5.09 15.65
CA GLU A 74 9.32 -3.91 16.36
C GLU A 74 10.65 -3.43 15.78
N ILE A 75 10.73 -2.15 15.41
CA ILE A 75 11.95 -1.52 14.90
C ILE A 75 12.35 -0.31 15.75
N ASP A 76 13.64 0.01 15.66
CA ASP A 76 14.19 1.25 16.19
C ASP A 76 14.05 2.38 15.15
N LEU A 77 13.45 3.49 15.59
CA LEU A 77 13.16 4.67 14.75
C LEU A 77 14.25 5.75 14.79
N ASP A 78 15.38 5.54 15.47
CA ASP A 78 16.47 6.51 15.55
C ASP A 78 16.85 7.19 14.22
N PRO A 79 17.05 6.47 13.09
CA PRO A 79 17.40 7.14 11.83
C PRO A 79 16.23 7.96 11.24
N PHE A 80 14.98 7.59 11.52
CA PHE A 80 13.79 8.33 11.10
C PHE A 80 13.66 9.62 11.91
N LEU A 81 13.80 9.53 13.24
CA LEU A 81 13.73 10.69 14.14
C LEU A 81 14.91 11.65 13.92
N ALA A 82 16.11 11.12 13.66
CA ALA A 82 17.25 11.96 13.30
C ALA A 82 17.03 12.73 11.99
N ALA A 83 16.37 12.12 11.00
CA ALA A 83 16.03 12.80 9.75
C ALA A 83 14.96 13.88 9.98
N ALA A 84 13.95 13.60 10.81
CA ALA A 84 12.92 14.57 11.18
C ALA A 84 13.50 15.83 11.83
N ARG A 85 14.56 15.72 12.65
CA ARG A 85 15.25 16.86 13.26
C ARG A 85 15.92 17.77 12.24
N LEU A 86 16.42 17.25 11.12
CA LEU A 86 17.03 18.06 10.05
C LEU A 86 16.06 19.06 9.42
N LEU A 87 14.74 18.84 9.56
CA LEU A 87 13.72 19.77 9.04
C LEU A 87 13.65 21.08 9.86
N TYR A 88 14.00 21.04 11.14
CA TYR A 88 13.96 22.21 12.04
C TYR A 88 15.35 22.70 12.45
N ASP A 89 16.26 21.78 12.74
CA ASP A 89 17.62 22.11 13.21
C ASP A 89 18.63 22.25 12.05
N GLY A 90 18.23 21.84 10.84
CA GLY A 90 19.07 21.83 9.65
C GLY A 90 18.72 22.90 8.63
N ALA A 91 19.51 22.98 7.58
CA ALA A 91 19.38 23.94 6.49
C ALA A 91 18.28 23.59 5.48
N LEU A 92 17.51 22.52 5.70
CA LEU A 92 16.36 22.17 4.84
C LEU A 92 15.26 23.24 4.86
N VAL A 93 15.18 24.05 5.92
CA VAL A 93 14.28 25.21 6.00
C VAL A 93 14.57 26.26 4.91
N ALA A 94 15.74 26.26 4.28
CA ALA A 94 16.09 27.14 3.17
C ALA A 94 15.12 27.03 1.99
N GLU A 95 14.45 25.88 1.80
CA GLU A 95 13.42 25.74 0.75
C GLU A 95 12.20 26.63 1.01
N ARG A 96 11.85 26.88 2.27
CA ARG A 96 10.78 27.84 2.63
C ARG A 96 11.20 29.27 2.33
N TYR A 97 12.45 29.63 2.62
CA TYR A 97 12.97 30.95 2.27
C TYR A 97 13.03 31.13 0.75
N ALA A 98 13.49 30.14 0.01
CA ALA A 98 13.51 30.21 -1.45
C ALA A 98 12.11 30.43 -2.06
N ALA A 99 11.06 29.90 -1.43
CA ALA A 99 9.68 30.06 -1.90
C ALA A 99 9.05 31.41 -1.56
N VAL A 100 9.27 31.92 -0.34
CA VAL A 100 8.52 33.09 0.19
C VAL A 100 9.36 34.08 1.02
N GLY A 101 10.65 33.86 1.19
CA GLY A 101 11.54 34.61 2.10
C GLY A 101 11.58 36.11 1.82
N GLU A 102 11.73 36.51 0.55
CA GLU A 102 11.73 37.94 0.17
C GLU A 102 10.43 38.66 0.55
N PHE A 103 9.28 37.98 0.44
CA PHE A 103 8.00 38.53 0.87
C PHE A 103 7.94 38.68 2.39
N VAL A 104 8.39 37.65 3.12
CA VAL A 104 8.42 37.65 4.59
C VAL A 104 9.29 38.77 5.13
N ASP A 105 10.45 39.00 4.52
CA ASP A 105 11.40 40.02 4.96
C ASP A 105 10.94 41.45 4.60
N SER A 106 10.29 41.62 3.43
CA SER A 106 9.84 42.94 2.97
C SER A 106 8.53 43.42 3.61
N ARG A 107 7.74 42.53 4.22
CA ARG A 107 6.43 42.85 4.81
C ARG A 107 6.21 42.18 6.17
N PRO A 108 7.06 42.48 7.18
CA PRO A 108 7.05 41.76 8.46
C PRO A 108 5.72 41.85 9.20
N ASP A 109 4.98 42.98 9.07
CA ASP A 109 3.69 43.19 9.74
C ASP A 109 2.51 42.44 9.09
N ALA A 110 2.71 41.90 7.87
CA ALA A 110 1.70 41.16 7.13
C ALA A 110 1.83 39.63 7.30
N VAL A 111 2.78 39.17 8.11
CA VAL A 111 3.11 37.75 8.31
C VAL A 111 2.98 37.40 9.78
N ASP A 112 2.51 36.19 10.06
CA ASP A 112 2.51 35.66 11.43
C ASP A 112 3.94 35.71 12.03
N PRO A 113 4.11 36.27 13.25
CA PRO A 113 5.42 36.43 13.86
C PRO A 113 6.21 35.12 14.02
N THR A 114 5.51 34.00 14.29
CA THR A 114 6.14 32.68 14.44
C THR A 114 6.63 32.17 13.11
N VAL A 115 5.82 32.29 12.05
CA VAL A 115 6.22 31.90 10.69
C VAL A 115 7.43 32.70 10.24
N ARG A 116 7.44 34.02 10.48
CA ARG A 116 8.59 34.87 10.18
C ARG A 116 9.84 34.45 10.94
N ALA A 117 9.73 34.18 12.23
CA ALA A 117 10.84 33.73 13.07
C ALA A 117 11.48 32.41 12.58
N ILE A 118 10.71 31.56 11.89
CA ILE A 118 11.20 30.31 11.29
C ILE A 118 11.83 30.55 9.92
N ILE A 119 11.23 31.40 9.08
CA ILE A 119 11.65 31.55 7.68
C ILE A 119 12.82 32.52 7.53
N SER A 120 12.77 33.72 8.13
CA SER A 120 13.78 34.77 7.89
C SER A 120 15.23 34.33 8.18
N PRO A 121 15.54 33.62 9.28
CA PRO A 121 16.91 33.17 9.54
C PRO A 121 17.48 32.23 8.48
N ALA A 122 16.62 31.58 7.70
CA ALA A 122 17.05 30.65 6.66
C ALA A 122 17.72 31.35 5.45
N GLY A 123 17.53 32.67 5.30
CA GLY A 123 18.21 33.48 4.27
C GLY A 123 19.71 33.67 4.51
N GLU A 124 20.18 33.45 5.74
CA GLU A 124 21.60 33.57 6.13
C GLU A 124 22.32 32.22 6.16
N LEU A 125 21.66 31.14 5.72
CA LEU A 125 22.24 29.81 5.74
C LEU A 125 23.25 29.63 4.60
N GLU A 126 24.48 29.28 5.00
CA GLU A 126 25.55 28.94 4.07
C GLU A 126 25.20 27.72 3.20
N ALA A 127 25.40 27.83 1.88
CA ALA A 127 25.04 26.78 0.92
C ALA A 127 25.68 25.40 1.24
N HIS A 128 26.89 25.38 1.80
CA HIS A 128 27.57 24.14 2.16
C HIS A 128 26.82 23.36 3.27
N ARG A 129 26.08 24.05 4.16
CA ARG A 129 25.25 23.40 5.19
C ARG A 129 24.08 22.64 4.58
N LEU A 130 23.40 23.23 3.59
CA LEU A 130 22.33 22.55 2.85
C LEU A 130 22.85 21.27 2.17
N ILE A 131 24.04 21.32 1.58
CA ILE A 131 24.66 20.14 0.97
C ILE A 131 25.02 19.09 2.04
N ALA A 132 25.57 19.51 3.18
CA ALA A 132 25.88 18.61 4.29
C ALA A 132 24.63 17.91 4.84
N ASP A 133 23.54 18.64 5.04
CA ASP A 133 22.27 18.09 5.55
C ASP A 133 21.59 17.17 4.54
N ARG A 134 21.64 17.48 3.24
CA ARG A 134 21.15 16.58 2.18
C ARG A 134 21.94 15.27 2.13
N ASN A 135 23.27 15.34 2.29
CA ASN A 135 24.11 14.15 2.38
C ASN A 135 23.79 13.33 3.63
N ARG A 136 23.61 13.99 4.78
CA ARG A 136 23.22 13.33 6.02
C ARG A 136 21.85 12.68 5.90
N LEU A 137 20.88 13.36 5.30
CA LEU A 137 19.55 12.84 5.04
C LEU A 137 19.61 11.58 4.15
N THR A 138 20.44 11.60 3.10
CA THR A 138 20.64 10.44 2.21
C THR A 138 21.15 9.22 2.99
N GLN A 139 22.13 9.40 3.89
CA GLN A 139 22.66 8.33 4.74
C GLN A 139 21.61 7.80 5.73
N LEU A 140 20.87 8.72 6.37
CA LEU A 140 19.80 8.37 7.31
C LEU A 140 18.68 7.60 6.60
N ARG A 141 18.28 8.05 5.40
CA ARG A 141 17.31 7.35 4.55
C ARG A 141 17.78 5.95 4.23
N ALA A 142 19.02 5.77 3.75
CA ALA A 142 19.54 4.44 3.44
C ALA A 142 19.47 3.51 4.67
N THR A 143 19.90 4.00 5.83
CA THR A 143 19.87 3.24 7.09
C THR A 143 18.44 2.90 7.51
N ALA A 144 17.52 3.87 7.44
CA ALA A 144 16.11 3.70 7.78
C ALA A 144 15.42 2.69 6.85
N MET A 145 15.66 2.79 5.54
CA MET A 145 15.04 1.90 4.55
C MET A 145 15.55 0.45 4.67
N THR A 146 16.82 0.23 5.06
CA THR A 146 17.31 -1.13 5.38
C THR A 146 16.57 -1.75 6.56
N ARG A 147 16.14 -0.96 7.55
CA ARG A 147 15.31 -1.46 8.66
C ARG A 147 13.90 -1.89 8.21
N LEU A 148 13.46 -1.46 7.02
CA LEU A 148 12.19 -1.83 6.42
C LEU A 148 12.34 -2.92 5.34
N GLU A 149 13.52 -3.53 5.16
CA GLU A 149 13.67 -4.63 4.21
C GLU A 149 12.79 -5.82 4.59
N GLY A 150 12.00 -6.30 3.63
CA GLY A 150 11.01 -7.36 3.86
C GLY A 150 9.79 -6.94 4.69
N ILE A 151 9.63 -5.66 5.02
CA ILE A 151 8.48 -5.09 5.72
C ILE A 151 7.59 -4.36 4.72
N ASP A 152 6.27 -4.52 4.83
CA ASP A 152 5.30 -3.93 3.91
C ASP A 152 4.98 -2.47 4.24
N ALA A 153 4.87 -2.13 5.52
CA ALA A 153 4.60 -0.77 5.97
C ALA A 153 5.15 -0.50 7.37
N LEU A 154 5.25 0.77 7.73
CA LEU A 154 5.53 1.25 9.09
C LEU A 154 4.26 1.91 9.65
N MET A 155 3.76 1.45 10.78
CA MET A 155 2.66 2.09 11.50
C MET A 155 3.19 2.86 12.70
N VAL A 156 2.84 4.14 12.80
CA VAL A 156 3.24 5.05 13.89
C VAL A 156 2.02 5.77 14.47
N PRO A 157 2.10 6.30 15.71
CA PRO A 157 1.13 7.29 16.18
C PRO A 157 1.09 8.48 15.23
N THR A 158 -0.10 8.98 14.90
CA THR A 158 -0.22 10.17 14.01
C THR A 158 0.37 11.41 14.66
N ALA A 159 0.23 11.53 15.99
CA ALA A 159 0.80 12.58 16.81
C ALA A 159 1.13 12.03 18.21
N PRO A 160 2.06 12.65 18.95
CA PRO A 160 2.41 12.21 20.30
C PRO A 160 1.43 12.67 21.39
N GLU A 161 0.72 13.77 21.16
CA GLU A 161 -0.15 14.42 22.15
C GLU A 161 -1.31 15.17 21.47
N HIS A 162 -2.24 15.71 22.28
CA HIS A 162 -3.33 16.58 21.82
C HIS A 162 -3.30 17.91 22.60
N PRO A 163 -2.51 18.90 22.13
CA PRO A 163 -2.31 20.15 22.86
C PRO A 163 -3.54 21.04 22.80
N THR A 164 -3.77 21.84 23.85
CA THR A 164 -4.80 22.86 23.83
C THR A 164 -4.33 24.11 23.07
N ILE A 165 -5.26 24.97 22.68
CA ILE A 165 -4.93 26.28 22.09
C ILE A 165 -4.06 27.11 23.04
N VAL A 166 -4.27 26.99 24.35
CA VAL A 166 -3.47 27.69 25.37
C VAL A 166 -2.02 27.21 25.36
N ASP A 167 -1.81 25.90 25.27
CA ASP A 167 -0.47 25.31 25.22
C ASP A 167 0.28 25.79 23.97
N VAL A 168 -0.40 25.79 22.81
CA VAL A 168 0.16 26.28 21.54
C VAL A 168 0.49 27.77 21.61
N ALA A 169 -0.38 28.59 22.22
CA ALA A 169 -0.12 30.02 22.37
C ALA A 169 1.08 30.32 23.30
N ALA A 170 1.33 29.45 24.29
CA ALA A 170 2.45 29.59 25.21
C ALA A 170 3.79 29.14 24.61
N ASP A 171 3.80 28.12 23.74
CA ASP A 171 5.00 27.58 23.09
C ASP A 171 4.72 27.14 21.64
N PRO A 172 4.52 28.09 20.70
CA PRO A 172 4.06 27.77 19.34
C PRO A 172 5.09 26.98 18.53
N ILE A 173 6.38 27.16 18.79
CA ILE A 173 7.46 26.46 18.08
C ILE A 173 7.70 25.09 18.70
N GLY A 174 7.82 25.00 20.03
CA GLY A 174 8.12 23.74 20.71
C GLY A 174 6.97 22.73 20.62
N VAL A 175 5.71 23.17 20.76
CA VAL A 175 4.54 22.31 20.54
C VAL A 175 4.53 21.79 19.10
N ASN A 176 4.70 22.67 18.10
CA ASN A 176 4.74 22.26 16.70
C ASN A 176 5.87 21.26 16.40
N SER A 177 7.06 21.45 17.01
CA SER A 177 8.17 20.51 16.89
C SER A 177 7.83 19.13 17.46
N ARG A 178 7.16 19.05 18.63
CA ARG A 178 6.73 17.78 19.23
C ARG A 178 5.67 17.10 18.35
N MET A 179 4.68 17.83 17.86
CA MET A 179 3.65 17.29 16.96
C MET A 179 4.23 16.67 15.67
N GLY A 180 5.41 17.11 15.23
CA GLY A 180 6.12 16.57 14.06
C GLY A 180 6.91 15.27 14.29
N THR A 181 6.93 14.70 15.50
CA THR A 181 7.81 13.58 15.89
C THR A 181 7.71 12.37 14.94
N TYR A 182 6.49 12.00 14.54
CA TYR A 182 6.22 10.79 13.76
C TYR A 182 5.92 11.04 12.27
N THR A 183 5.91 12.30 11.82
CA THR A 183 5.39 12.67 10.50
C THR A 183 6.46 13.22 9.57
N ASN A 184 7.44 13.96 10.09
CA ASN A 184 8.38 14.75 9.28
C ASN A 184 9.25 13.92 8.34
N PHE A 185 9.63 12.70 8.73
CA PHE A 185 10.49 11.85 7.89
C PHE A 185 9.76 11.29 6.66
N CYS A 186 8.42 11.29 6.63
CA CYS A 186 7.62 10.72 5.54
C CYS A 186 8.03 11.31 4.18
N ASN A 187 7.94 12.63 4.04
CA ASN A 187 8.28 13.31 2.79
C ASN A 187 9.78 13.29 2.51
N LEU A 188 10.61 13.42 3.56
CA LEU A 188 12.07 13.41 3.43
C LEU A 188 12.60 12.07 2.89
N PHE A 189 11.90 10.97 3.18
CA PHE A 189 12.26 9.63 2.71
C PHE A 189 11.50 9.21 1.44
N ASP A 190 10.65 10.07 0.87
CA ASP A 190 9.81 9.76 -0.28
C ASP A 190 8.90 8.54 0.00
N LEU A 191 8.20 8.59 1.13
CA LEU A 191 7.19 7.63 1.54
C LEU A 191 5.79 8.16 1.19
N CYS A 192 4.83 7.25 1.04
CA CYS A 192 3.40 7.59 1.06
C CYS A 192 2.81 7.22 2.43
N ALA A 193 1.66 7.80 2.76
CA ALA A 193 1.05 7.60 4.07
C ALA A 193 -0.49 7.71 4.04
N VAL A 194 -1.13 6.90 4.89
CA VAL A 194 -2.57 6.96 5.17
C VAL A 194 -2.77 7.06 6.68
N ALA A 195 -3.39 8.14 7.13
CA ALA A 195 -3.74 8.35 8.53
C ALA A 195 -5.21 7.98 8.77
N VAL A 196 -5.47 7.17 9.81
CA VAL A 196 -6.81 6.71 10.17
C VAL A 196 -7.07 6.83 11.68
N PRO A 197 -8.33 7.05 12.10
CA PRO A 197 -8.71 6.91 13.50
C PRO A 197 -8.44 5.50 14.02
N ALA A 198 -8.00 5.40 15.28
CA ALA A 198 -7.67 4.13 15.93
C ALA A 198 -8.14 4.09 17.40
N GLY A 199 -9.20 4.83 17.72
CA GLY A 199 -9.82 4.87 19.05
C GLY A 199 -9.66 6.21 19.75
N THR A 200 -9.44 6.17 21.06
CA THR A 200 -9.28 7.35 21.92
C THR A 200 -8.14 7.16 22.90
N ALA A 201 -7.54 8.28 23.32
CA ALA A 201 -6.63 8.38 24.45
C ALA A 201 -7.28 9.37 25.43
N GLY A 202 -7.89 8.85 26.48
CA GLY A 202 -8.73 9.64 27.39
C GLY A 202 -9.91 10.29 26.65
N PRO A 203 -10.10 11.61 26.78
CA PRO A 203 -11.15 12.33 26.06
C PRO A 203 -10.80 12.64 24.59
N ALA A 204 -9.55 12.44 24.17
CA ALA A 204 -9.09 12.79 22.83
C ALA A 204 -9.21 11.63 21.84
N HIS A 205 -9.48 11.95 20.57
CA HIS A 205 -9.38 10.96 19.49
C HIS A 205 -7.92 10.60 19.23
N PHE A 206 -7.66 9.30 19.10
CA PHE A 206 -6.36 8.76 18.77
C PHE A 206 -6.36 8.23 17.34
N GLY A 207 -5.23 8.37 16.65
CA GLY A 207 -5.05 7.91 15.29
C GLY A 207 -3.66 7.35 15.06
N VAL A 208 -3.58 6.48 14.06
CA VAL A 208 -2.32 5.95 13.56
C VAL A 208 -2.12 6.36 12.11
N THR A 209 -0.87 6.46 11.71
CA THR A 209 -0.47 6.68 10.32
C THR A 209 0.28 5.45 9.84
N VAL A 210 -0.18 4.87 8.72
CA VAL A 210 0.49 3.79 8.02
C VAL A 210 1.31 4.40 6.90
N LEU A 211 2.64 4.25 6.95
CA LEU A 211 3.58 4.70 5.94
C LEU A 211 4.06 3.51 5.10
N ALA A 212 4.11 3.69 3.79
CA ALA A 212 4.68 2.72 2.86
C ALA A 212 5.66 3.42 1.89
N ARG A 213 6.38 2.65 1.07
CA ARG A 213 7.34 3.22 0.12
C ARG A 213 6.59 4.04 -0.94
N ALA A 214 7.31 4.92 -1.63
CA ALA A 214 6.81 5.56 -2.84
C ALA A 214 6.04 4.58 -3.74
N PHE A 215 4.85 5.00 -4.17
CA PHE A 215 3.92 4.25 -5.02
C PHE A 215 3.26 3.01 -4.39
N GLU A 216 3.53 2.71 -3.11
CA GLU A 216 2.85 1.64 -2.36
C GLU A 216 1.58 2.15 -1.64
N ASP A 217 0.94 3.19 -2.17
CA ASP A 217 -0.26 3.81 -1.59
C ASP A 217 -1.40 2.80 -1.39
N ALA A 218 -1.53 1.83 -2.30
CA ALA A 218 -2.49 0.74 -2.17
C ALA A 218 -2.18 -0.19 -0.97
N VAL A 219 -0.89 -0.44 -0.70
CA VAL A 219 -0.44 -1.22 0.46
C VAL A 219 -0.75 -0.47 1.75
N ALA A 220 -0.42 0.82 1.81
CA ALA A 220 -0.73 1.67 2.96
C ALA A 220 -2.24 1.75 3.22
N ALA A 221 -3.05 1.88 2.17
CA ALA A 221 -4.52 1.95 2.27
C ALA A 221 -5.14 0.64 2.76
N ASP A 222 -4.70 -0.52 2.24
CA ASP A 222 -5.21 -1.82 2.68
C ASP A 222 -4.90 -2.05 4.17
N ILE A 223 -3.67 -1.76 4.61
CA ILE A 223 -3.26 -1.91 6.03
C ILE A 223 -4.00 -0.90 6.93
N ALA A 224 -4.18 0.34 6.49
CA ALA A 224 -5.01 1.32 7.21
C ALA A 224 -6.48 0.88 7.30
N GLY A 225 -6.96 0.17 6.27
CA GLY A 225 -8.28 -0.46 6.26
C GLY A 225 -8.41 -1.58 7.30
N MET A 226 -7.36 -2.37 7.50
CA MET A 226 -7.31 -3.38 8.58
C MET A 226 -7.41 -2.74 9.98
N VAL A 227 -6.85 -1.55 10.17
CA VAL A 227 -6.93 -0.82 11.45
C VAL A 227 -8.31 -0.21 11.66
N SER A 228 -8.83 0.48 10.64
CA SER A 228 -10.10 1.22 10.74
C SER A 228 -11.35 0.35 10.56
N GLY A 229 -11.20 -0.89 10.11
CA GLY A 229 -12.31 -1.76 9.71
C GLY A 229 -13.00 -1.32 8.41
N CYS A 230 -12.41 -0.40 7.65
CA CYS A 230 -12.95 0.13 6.40
C CYS A 230 -12.11 -0.36 5.21
N VAL A 231 -12.71 -1.16 4.33
CA VAL A 231 -12.05 -1.55 3.08
C VAL A 231 -12.37 -0.50 2.03
N ALA A 232 -11.35 -0.02 1.33
CA ALA A 232 -11.49 0.87 0.19
C ALA A 232 -10.91 0.23 -1.07
N GLU A 233 -11.50 0.56 -2.21
CA GLU A 233 -10.87 0.28 -3.49
C GLU A 233 -9.56 1.06 -3.58
N GLY A 234 -8.48 0.44 -4.07
CA GLY A 234 -7.18 1.11 -4.18
C GLY A 234 -7.18 2.11 -5.34
N TRP A 235 -7.14 3.42 -5.03
CA TRP A 235 -7.10 4.48 -6.04
C TRP A 235 -5.94 4.35 -7.04
N SER A 236 -4.85 3.71 -6.62
CA SER A 236 -3.65 3.51 -7.45
C SER A 236 -3.98 2.80 -8.75
N ALA A 237 -5.02 1.96 -8.82
CA ALA A 237 -5.47 1.33 -10.06
C ALA A 237 -5.89 2.33 -11.16
N ALA A 238 -6.29 3.55 -10.79
CA ALA A 238 -6.65 4.60 -11.75
C ALA A 238 -5.44 5.33 -12.37
N ALA A 239 -4.25 5.19 -11.78
CA ALA A 239 -3.04 5.92 -12.20
C ALA A 239 -1.87 5.00 -12.56
N ALA A 240 -1.76 3.85 -11.90
CA ALA A 240 -0.70 2.87 -12.08
C ALA A 240 -0.93 2.02 -13.35
N PRO A 241 0.15 1.65 -14.08
CA PRO A 241 0.05 0.66 -15.13
C PRO A 241 -0.40 -0.67 -14.52
N SER A 242 -1.46 -1.23 -15.06
CA SER A 242 -2.05 -2.45 -14.55
C SER A 242 -2.64 -3.31 -15.65
N VAL A 243 -2.70 -4.61 -15.40
CA VAL A 243 -3.20 -5.64 -16.32
C VAL A 243 -4.10 -6.60 -15.55
N GLU A 244 -5.24 -6.94 -16.14
CA GLU A 244 -6.16 -7.93 -15.58
C GLU A 244 -5.72 -9.35 -15.95
N LEU A 245 -5.86 -10.28 -15.01
CA LEU A 245 -5.60 -11.70 -15.17
C LEU A 245 -6.72 -12.52 -14.55
N ALA A 246 -7.35 -13.39 -15.34
CA ALA A 246 -8.36 -14.32 -14.86
C ALA A 246 -7.76 -15.68 -14.52
N VAL A 247 -8.03 -16.17 -13.32
CA VAL A 247 -7.60 -17.50 -12.83
C VAL A 247 -8.81 -18.39 -12.57
N PHE A 248 -8.65 -19.68 -12.78
CA PHE A 248 -9.74 -20.67 -12.70
C PHE A 248 -9.37 -21.88 -11.85
N GLY A 249 -8.36 -21.75 -10.98
CA GLY A 249 -7.72 -22.91 -10.34
C GLY A 249 -6.95 -22.68 -9.06
N ALA A 250 -5.74 -23.25 -9.00
CA ALA A 250 -4.91 -23.26 -7.81
C ALA A 250 -4.48 -21.86 -7.31
N HIS A 251 -4.67 -20.82 -8.14
CA HIS A 251 -4.42 -19.41 -7.81
C HIS A 251 -5.64 -18.66 -7.28
N LEU A 252 -6.83 -19.29 -7.24
CA LEU A 252 -8.02 -18.67 -6.63
C LEU A 252 -7.76 -18.38 -5.14
N LEU A 253 -8.47 -17.41 -4.57
CA LEU A 253 -8.36 -17.02 -3.17
C LEU A 253 -8.56 -18.22 -2.24
N GLY A 254 -7.63 -18.42 -1.30
CA GLY A 254 -7.58 -19.55 -0.38
C GLY A 254 -7.09 -20.87 -1.00
N GLN A 255 -6.60 -20.88 -2.24
CA GLN A 255 -6.01 -22.06 -2.87
C GLN A 255 -4.47 -22.09 -2.74
N PRO A 256 -3.82 -23.27 -2.89
CA PRO A 256 -2.41 -23.44 -2.55
C PRO A 256 -1.41 -22.52 -3.28
N LEU A 257 -1.74 -22.04 -4.48
CA LEU A 257 -0.87 -21.19 -5.30
C LEU A 257 -1.30 -19.71 -5.33
N GLU A 258 -2.29 -19.30 -4.53
CA GLU A 258 -2.69 -17.88 -4.37
C GLU A 258 -1.48 -16.99 -4.07
N HIS A 259 -0.55 -17.49 -3.25
CA HIS A 259 0.66 -16.76 -2.86
C HIS A 259 1.52 -16.30 -4.05
N GLN A 260 1.43 -16.97 -5.21
CA GLN A 260 2.16 -16.56 -6.41
C GLN A 260 1.60 -15.27 -7.04
N LEU A 261 0.36 -14.90 -6.74
CA LEU A 261 -0.23 -13.61 -7.13
C LEU A 261 -0.02 -12.56 -6.03
N THR A 262 -0.32 -12.92 -4.78
CA THR A 262 -0.29 -11.96 -3.67
C THR A 262 1.13 -11.52 -3.31
N SER A 263 2.14 -12.39 -3.45
CA SER A 263 3.55 -12.00 -3.30
C SER A 263 4.04 -11.01 -4.37
N LEU A 264 3.36 -10.96 -5.52
CA LEU A 264 3.60 -9.98 -6.57
C LEU A 264 2.80 -8.68 -6.38
N GLY A 265 2.08 -8.54 -5.26
CA GLY A 265 1.25 -7.37 -4.97
C GLY A 265 -0.01 -7.30 -5.83
N ALA A 266 -0.52 -8.43 -6.32
CA ALA A 266 -1.75 -8.47 -7.10
C ALA A 266 -2.97 -8.11 -6.25
N ARG A 267 -3.90 -7.33 -6.81
CA ARG A 267 -5.19 -7.01 -6.17
C ARG A 267 -6.28 -7.94 -6.69
N TRP A 268 -7.04 -8.53 -5.79
CA TRP A 268 -8.25 -9.26 -6.15
C TRP A 268 -9.36 -8.28 -6.57
N LEU A 269 -9.98 -8.50 -7.73
CA LEU A 269 -11.03 -7.64 -8.28
C LEU A 269 -12.43 -8.23 -8.13
N GLY A 270 -12.55 -9.55 -7.92
CA GLY A 270 -13.84 -10.19 -7.82
C GLY A 270 -13.92 -11.54 -8.53
N PRO A 271 -15.07 -12.22 -8.39
CA PRO A 271 -15.37 -13.39 -9.20
C PRO A 271 -15.59 -13.02 -10.67
N VAL A 272 -15.34 -13.96 -11.57
CA VAL A 272 -15.63 -13.86 -13.00
C VAL A 272 -16.10 -15.21 -13.53
N TRP A 273 -16.89 -15.21 -14.60
CA TRP A 273 -17.34 -16.41 -15.28
C TRP A 273 -16.92 -16.38 -16.74
N THR A 274 -16.50 -17.53 -17.28
CA THR A 274 -16.29 -17.65 -18.72
C THR A 274 -17.63 -17.65 -19.45
N ALA A 275 -17.62 -17.32 -20.74
CA ALA A 275 -18.70 -17.70 -21.65
C ALA A 275 -18.98 -19.21 -21.57
N PRO A 276 -20.17 -19.71 -21.98
CA PRO A 276 -20.52 -21.13 -21.90
C PRO A 276 -19.86 -21.99 -23.01
N THR A 277 -18.62 -21.68 -23.36
CA THR A 277 -17.84 -22.31 -24.45
C THR A 277 -16.53 -22.91 -23.97
N TYR A 278 -16.43 -23.19 -22.66
CA TYR A 278 -15.21 -23.71 -22.05
C TYR A 278 -15.42 -25.07 -21.38
N ARG A 279 -14.33 -25.83 -21.25
CA ARG A 279 -14.26 -27.02 -20.41
C ARG A 279 -13.14 -26.87 -19.40
N LEU A 280 -13.34 -27.47 -18.24
CA LEU A 280 -12.39 -27.51 -17.14
C LEU A 280 -11.95 -28.95 -16.90
N THR A 281 -10.66 -29.18 -16.97
CA THR A 281 -10.07 -30.52 -16.79
C THR A 281 -9.13 -30.51 -15.60
N ALA A 282 -9.20 -31.51 -14.72
CA ALA A 282 -8.17 -31.76 -13.73
C ALA A 282 -6.95 -32.42 -14.38
N LEU A 283 -5.81 -31.71 -14.39
CA LEU A 283 -4.56 -32.20 -14.97
C LEU A 283 -3.75 -32.99 -13.94
N ASP A 284 -3.06 -34.04 -14.41
CA ASP A 284 -2.16 -34.86 -13.60
C ASP A 284 -0.82 -34.14 -13.34
N THR A 285 -0.87 -33.16 -12.43
CA THR A 285 0.24 -32.30 -12.01
C THR A 285 0.38 -32.35 -10.49
N VAL A 286 1.53 -31.92 -9.95
CA VAL A 286 1.77 -31.83 -8.50
C VAL A 286 2.13 -30.38 -8.13
N PRO A 287 1.30 -29.66 -7.34
CA PRO A 287 -0.08 -30.01 -6.97
C PRO A 287 -0.99 -30.10 -8.20
N ARG A 288 -2.15 -30.78 -8.09
CA ARG A 288 -3.13 -30.85 -9.19
C ARG A 288 -3.59 -29.45 -9.59
N LYS A 289 -3.61 -29.18 -10.88
CA LYS A 289 -4.03 -27.91 -11.49
C LYS A 289 -5.16 -28.14 -12.47
N PRO A 290 -6.11 -27.21 -12.60
CA PRO A 290 -7.06 -27.26 -13.69
C PRO A 290 -6.44 -26.76 -14.99
N GLY A 291 -6.88 -27.37 -16.09
CA GLY A 291 -6.69 -26.90 -17.45
C GLY A 291 -8.02 -26.38 -17.99
N LEU A 292 -8.08 -25.08 -18.24
CA LEU A 292 -9.20 -24.45 -18.95
C LEU A 292 -8.91 -24.45 -20.44
N ILE A 293 -9.86 -24.94 -21.25
CA ILE A 293 -9.79 -24.89 -22.71
C ILE A 293 -11.11 -24.39 -23.30
N ARG A 294 -11.03 -23.61 -24.38
CA ARG A 294 -12.20 -23.24 -25.18
C ARG A 294 -12.55 -24.40 -26.13
N VAL A 295 -13.83 -24.68 -26.28
CA VAL A 295 -14.36 -25.74 -27.15
C VAL A 295 -15.45 -25.19 -28.07
N ALA A 296 -15.59 -25.81 -29.25
CA ALA A 296 -16.64 -25.43 -30.19
C ALA A 296 -18.03 -25.86 -29.72
N ASP A 297 -18.14 -27.08 -29.16
CA ASP A 297 -19.41 -27.68 -28.74
C ASP A 297 -19.31 -28.28 -27.33
N GLY A 298 -20.43 -28.27 -26.62
CA GLY A 298 -20.55 -28.88 -25.29
C GLY A 298 -19.69 -28.19 -24.22
N GLY A 299 -19.44 -26.89 -24.35
CA GLY A 299 -18.85 -26.08 -23.29
C GLY A 299 -19.85 -25.76 -22.18
N VAL A 300 -19.33 -25.26 -21.07
CA VAL A 300 -20.08 -24.72 -19.94
C VAL A 300 -19.41 -23.43 -19.46
N SER A 301 -20.12 -22.66 -18.63
CA SER A 301 -19.52 -21.51 -17.96
C SER A 301 -18.71 -21.98 -16.76
N ILE A 302 -17.49 -21.48 -16.62
CA ILE A 302 -16.56 -21.84 -15.55
C ILE A 302 -16.33 -20.63 -14.65
N ALA A 303 -16.56 -20.82 -13.35
CA ALA A 303 -16.28 -19.83 -12.33
C ALA A 303 -14.77 -19.69 -12.08
N GLY A 304 -14.32 -18.44 -12.04
CA GLY A 304 -12.96 -18.03 -11.74
C GLY A 304 -12.92 -16.74 -10.93
N GLU A 305 -11.73 -16.14 -10.85
CA GLU A 305 -11.51 -14.86 -10.19
C GLU A 305 -10.62 -13.98 -11.06
N LYS A 306 -10.86 -12.67 -10.99
CA LYS A 306 -10.10 -11.65 -11.69
C LYS A 306 -9.14 -10.97 -10.72
N TRP A 307 -7.89 -10.80 -11.16
CA TRP A 307 -6.82 -10.15 -10.41
C TRP A 307 -6.22 -9.02 -11.24
N LEU A 308 -5.77 -7.97 -10.57
CA LEU A 308 -5.05 -6.85 -11.14
C LEU A 308 -3.58 -6.93 -10.75
N LEU A 309 -2.69 -6.92 -11.75
CA LEU A 309 -1.24 -6.99 -11.56
C LEU A 309 -0.57 -5.79 -12.23
N SER A 310 0.65 -5.47 -11.80
CA SER A 310 1.52 -4.60 -12.60
C SER A 310 2.10 -5.36 -13.80
N PRO A 311 2.48 -4.68 -14.90
CA PRO A 311 3.03 -5.36 -16.08
C PRO A 311 4.26 -6.22 -15.78
N ALA A 312 5.16 -5.76 -14.91
CA ALA A 312 6.33 -6.53 -14.52
C ALA A 312 5.96 -7.74 -13.65
N ALA A 313 4.95 -7.62 -12.77
CA ALA A 313 4.41 -8.75 -12.03
C ALA A 313 3.86 -9.84 -12.98
N LEU A 314 3.06 -9.46 -13.99
CA LEU A 314 2.58 -10.40 -15.00
C LEU A 314 3.74 -11.07 -15.76
N GLY A 315 4.78 -10.30 -16.12
CA GLY A 315 5.97 -10.84 -16.80
C GLY A 315 6.73 -11.86 -15.96
N ARG A 316 6.95 -11.58 -14.67
CA ARG A 316 7.56 -12.52 -13.71
C ARG A 316 6.70 -13.77 -13.55
N PHE A 317 5.39 -13.58 -13.38
CA PHE A 317 4.43 -14.66 -13.27
C PHE A 317 4.45 -15.60 -14.49
N LEU A 318 4.46 -15.03 -15.71
CA LEU A 318 4.52 -15.80 -16.96
C LEU A 318 5.85 -16.56 -17.10
N ALA A 319 6.97 -15.96 -16.69
CA ALA A 319 8.29 -16.60 -16.78
C ALA A 319 8.42 -17.85 -15.89
N GLU A 320 7.67 -17.90 -14.78
CA GLU A 320 7.64 -19.03 -13.85
C GLU A 320 6.56 -20.08 -14.16
N LEU A 321 5.76 -19.86 -15.21
CA LEU A 321 4.62 -20.70 -15.53
C LEU A 321 5.08 -22.09 -16.01
N PRO A 322 4.78 -23.18 -15.28
CA PRO A 322 5.27 -24.50 -15.65
C PRO A 322 4.43 -25.09 -16.78
N THR A 323 5.06 -25.89 -17.65
CA THR A 323 4.33 -26.78 -18.57
C THR A 323 3.36 -27.67 -17.77
N PRO A 324 2.09 -27.87 -18.22
CA PRO A 324 1.49 -27.47 -19.50
C PRO A 324 0.70 -26.14 -19.48
N MET A 325 0.90 -25.31 -18.44
CA MET A 325 0.09 -24.11 -18.23
C MET A 325 0.43 -23.02 -19.24
N GLN A 326 -0.58 -22.24 -19.64
CA GLN A 326 -0.45 -21.15 -20.61
C GLN A 326 -1.29 -19.94 -20.18
N LEU A 327 -0.90 -18.74 -20.65
CA LEU A 327 -1.73 -17.54 -20.61
C LEU A 327 -2.24 -17.23 -22.02
N GLY A 328 -3.53 -16.97 -22.15
CA GLY A 328 -4.16 -16.65 -23.42
C GLY A 328 -5.43 -15.82 -23.23
N ALA A 329 -6.10 -15.51 -24.34
CA ALA A 329 -7.36 -14.78 -24.29
C ALA A 329 -8.50 -15.71 -23.82
N VAL A 330 -9.28 -15.25 -22.84
CA VAL A 330 -10.49 -15.90 -22.33
C VAL A 330 -11.67 -14.95 -22.51
N GLU A 331 -12.77 -15.51 -22.99
CA GLU A 331 -14.05 -14.86 -23.21
C GLU A 331 -14.92 -15.05 -21.96
N PHE A 332 -15.43 -13.95 -21.42
CA PHE A 332 -16.27 -13.92 -20.23
C PHE A 332 -17.76 -13.98 -20.58
N ASP A 333 -18.61 -14.23 -19.58
CA ASP A 333 -20.06 -14.37 -19.76
C ASP A 333 -20.76 -13.07 -20.18
N ASP A 334 -20.13 -11.92 -19.93
CA ASP A 334 -20.53 -10.61 -20.44
C ASP A 334 -20.10 -10.33 -21.89
N GLY A 335 -19.40 -11.28 -22.53
CA GLY A 335 -18.89 -11.19 -23.90
C GLY A 335 -17.57 -10.42 -24.04
N SER A 336 -17.01 -9.90 -22.95
CA SER A 336 -15.69 -9.28 -22.96
C SER A 336 -14.57 -10.32 -23.01
N TRP A 337 -13.38 -9.89 -23.40
CA TRP A 337 -12.18 -10.74 -23.49
C TRP A 337 -11.08 -10.21 -22.57
N GLY A 338 -10.38 -11.11 -21.90
CA GLY A 338 -9.24 -10.78 -21.05
C GLY A 338 -8.15 -11.83 -21.06
N THR A 339 -7.00 -11.52 -20.48
CA THR A 339 -5.92 -12.51 -20.28
C THR A 339 -6.35 -13.48 -19.19
N GLY A 340 -6.26 -14.77 -19.45
CA GLY A 340 -6.61 -15.80 -18.49
C GLY A 340 -5.73 -17.04 -18.56
N PHE A 341 -5.79 -17.83 -17.49
CA PHE A 341 -5.09 -19.11 -17.40
C PHE A 341 -5.79 -20.20 -18.19
N GLY A 342 -5.00 -20.92 -18.97
CA GLY A 342 -5.39 -22.15 -19.62
C GLY A 342 -4.27 -23.19 -19.55
N CYS A 343 -4.38 -24.18 -20.42
CA CYS A 343 -3.34 -25.18 -20.63
C CYS A 343 -3.27 -25.56 -22.11
N ASP A 344 -2.20 -26.24 -22.51
CA ASP A 344 -2.16 -26.83 -23.83
C ASP A 344 -3.28 -27.89 -24.02
N HIS A 345 -3.82 -27.99 -25.24
CA HIS A 345 -4.93 -28.89 -25.56
C HIS A 345 -4.60 -30.37 -25.30
N ALA A 346 -3.34 -30.79 -25.48
CA ALA A 346 -2.94 -32.18 -25.32
C ALA A 346 -2.94 -32.61 -23.84
N ALA A 347 -2.61 -31.69 -22.93
CA ALA A 347 -2.71 -31.90 -21.50
C ALA A 347 -4.17 -32.03 -21.04
N SER A 348 -5.06 -31.14 -21.51
CA SER A 348 -6.49 -31.23 -21.22
C SER A 348 -7.10 -32.55 -21.72
N ALA A 349 -6.72 -33.02 -22.92
CA ALA A 349 -7.24 -34.29 -23.45
C ALA A 349 -6.88 -35.53 -22.60
N ARG A 350 -5.84 -35.45 -21.75
CA ARG A 350 -5.41 -36.55 -20.88
C ARG A 350 -5.96 -36.46 -19.46
N GLY A 351 -6.47 -35.29 -19.05
CA GLY A 351 -6.97 -35.08 -17.70
C GLY A 351 -8.42 -35.53 -17.52
N ARG A 352 -8.89 -35.48 -16.27
CA ARG A 352 -10.29 -35.78 -15.93
C ARG A 352 -11.16 -34.56 -16.17
N ASP A 353 -12.21 -34.68 -16.98
CA ASP A 353 -13.20 -33.61 -17.14
C ASP A 353 -13.94 -33.37 -15.81
N ILE A 354 -13.95 -32.11 -15.36
CA ILE A 354 -14.63 -31.63 -14.14
C ILE A 354 -15.57 -30.46 -14.47
N SER A 355 -15.93 -30.29 -15.74
CA SER A 355 -16.79 -29.20 -16.22
C SER A 355 -18.17 -29.22 -15.57
N GLU A 356 -18.70 -30.39 -15.23
CA GLU A 356 -20.02 -30.55 -14.58
C GLU A 356 -20.15 -29.82 -13.24
N TYR A 357 -19.02 -29.55 -12.56
CA TYR A 357 -19.01 -28.84 -11.29
C TYR A 357 -19.01 -27.32 -11.45
N GLY A 358 -18.86 -26.80 -12.69
CA GLY A 358 -18.88 -25.36 -12.98
C GLY A 358 -17.68 -24.56 -12.45
N GLY A 359 -16.69 -25.20 -11.82
CA GLY A 359 -15.52 -24.51 -11.29
C GLY A 359 -14.63 -25.38 -10.39
N TRP A 360 -13.38 -24.95 -10.19
CA TRP A 360 -12.37 -25.70 -9.44
C TRP A 360 -12.73 -25.92 -7.97
N LYS A 361 -13.14 -24.85 -7.27
CA LYS A 361 -13.53 -24.94 -5.85
C LYS A 361 -14.73 -25.87 -5.63
N ALA A 362 -15.70 -25.86 -6.54
CA ALA A 362 -16.86 -26.75 -6.49
C ALA A 362 -16.46 -28.22 -6.73
N ALA A 363 -15.58 -28.49 -7.69
CA ALA A 363 -15.05 -29.83 -7.93
C ALA A 363 -14.27 -30.38 -6.70
N LEU A 364 -13.48 -29.54 -6.03
CA LEU A 364 -12.80 -29.90 -4.78
C LEU A 364 -13.80 -30.25 -3.67
N ALA A 365 -14.82 -29.41 -3.45
CA ALA A 365 -15.84 -29.63 -2.42
C ALA A 365 -16.65 -30.92 -2.66
N ALA A 366 -16.83 -31.31 -3.92
CA ALA A 366 -17.51 -32.55 -4.32
C ALA A 366 -16.61 -33.80 -4.28
N GLY A 367 -15.33 -33.67 -3.92
CA GLY A 367 -14.39 -34.80 -3.89
C GLY A 367 -14.02 -35.33 -5.29
N ALA A 368 -14.23 -34.56 -6.35
CA ALA A 368 -13.97 -34.97 -7.74
C ALA A 368 -12.47 -35.19 -8.03
N LEU A 369 -11.62 -34.69 -7.13
CA LEU A 369 -10.17 -34.69 -7.21
C LEU A 369 -9.51 -35.59 -6.15
N ALA A 370 -10.30 -36.43 -5.46
CA ALA A 370 -9.78 -37.49 -4.59
C ALA A 370 -9.23 -38.67 -5.40
#